data_AF-A0A5A7NCE9-F1
#
_entry.id   AF-A0A5A7NCE9-F1
#
_cell.length_a   1.000
_cell.length_b   1.000
_cell.length_c   1.000
_cell.angle_alpha   90.00
_cell.angle_beta   90.00
_cell.angle_gamma   90.00
#
_symmetry.space_group_name_H-M   'P 1'
#
loop_
_entity.id
_entity.type
_entity.pdbx_description
1 polymer ?
#
loop_
_entity_poly.entity_id
_entity_poly.type
_entity_poly.pdbx_seq_one_letter_code
_entity_poly.pdbx_strand_id
1 'polypeptide(L)'
;MSRLITIFTVVLFLASSSLAIAQPAVYWETQGDPTGRPVLFIPGLMSDGAVWNDVIDTLPDEISLHIATIPGFAGKPPASLDAR
;
A
#
# COMPACT_ATOMS: atom_id res chain seq x y z
N MET A 1 -0.80 -28.69 37.27
CA MET A 1 -0.27 -27.32 37.04
C MET A 1 0.82 -27.28 35.97
N SER A 2 1.93 -28.03 36.10
CA SER A 2 3.05 -28.00 35.13
C SER A 2 2.64 -28.23 33.67
N ARG A 3 1.82 -29.26 33.36
CA ARG A 3 1.41 -29.55 31.96
C ARG A 3 0.53 -28.47 31.32
N LEU A 4 -0.28 -27.77 32.12
CA LEU A 4 -1.15 -26.70 31.62
C LEU A 4 -0.35 -25.44 31.26
N ILE A 5 0.66 -25.12 32.07
CA ILE A 5 1.59 -24.03 31.80
C ILE A 5 2.38 -24.32 30.53
N THR A 6 2.90 -25.53 30.37
CA THR A 6 3.64 -25.92 29.16
C THR A 6 2.79 -25.81 27.89
N ILE A 7 1.52 -26.27 27.92
CA ILE A 7 0.61 -26.14 26.77
C ILE A 7 0.37 -24.65 26.45
N PHE A 8 0.12 -23.83 27.47
CA PHE A 8 -0.09 -22.40 27.30
C PHE A 8 1.14 -21.69 26.69
N THR A 9 2.35 -22.01 27.16
CA THR A 9 3.59 -21.45 26.61
C THR A 9 3.82 -21.85 25.16
N VAL A 10 3.55 -23.12 24.80
CA VAL A 10 3.68 -23.60 23.42
C VAL A 10 2.69 -22.89 22.50
N VAL A 11 1.43 -22.75 22.92
CA VAL A 11 0.41 -22.03 22.14
C VAL A 11 0.77 -20.56 21.96
N LEU A 12 1.28 -19.89 23.00
CA LEU A 12 1.72 -18.49 22.91
C LEU A 12 2.92 -18.32 21.96
N PHE A 13 3.84 -19.28 21.96
CA PHE A 13 4.99 -19.28 21.06
C PHE A 13 4.58 -19.51 19.59
N LEU A 14 3.66 -20.45 19.33
CA LEU A 14 3.11 -20.70 18.00
C LEU A 14 2.31 -19.49 17.46
N ALA A 15 1.59 -18.77 18.32
CA ALA A 15 0.87 -17.56 17.95
C ALA A 15 1.78 -16.37 17.62
N SER A 16 3.07 -16.43 17.99
CA SER A 16 4.06 -15.37 17.73
C SER A 16 4.71 -15.47 16.34
N SER A 17 4.30 -16.45 15.53
CA SER A 17 4.74 -16.56 14.14
C SER A 17 4.24 -15.35 13.35
N SER A 18 5.15 -14.48 12.89
CA SER A 18 4.79 -13.34 12.05
C SER A 18 4.17 -13.82 10.74
N LEU A 19 2.92 -13.44 10.48
CA LEU A 19 2.32 -13.60 9.16
C LEU A 19 3.12 -12.73 8.17
N ALA A 20 3.81 -13.37 7.23
CA ALA A 20 4.43 -12.68 6.11
C ALA A 20 3.32 -12.27 5.14
N ILE A 21 2.96 -10.98 5.14
CA ILE A 21 2.03 -10.42 4.16
C ILE A 21 2.85 -9.94 2.97
N ALA A 22 2.46 -10.38 1.77
CA ALA A 22 3.08 -9.92 0.53
C ALA A 22 3.00 -8.40 0.41
N GLN A 23 4.15 -7.75 0.19
CA GLN A 23 4.18 -6.30 -0.01
C GLN A 23 3.66 -5.95 -1.41
N PRO A 24 2.84 -4.89 -1.53
CA PRO A 24 2.41 -4.42 -2.84
C PRO A 24 3.60 -3.97 -3.69
N ALA A 25 3.60 -4.34 -4.97
CA ALA A 25 4.56 -3.83 -5.95
C ALA A 25 4.39 -2.32 -6.19
N VAL A 26 3.17 -1.81 -6.02
CA VAL A 26 2.80 -0.39 -6.13
C VAL A 26 1.65 -0.13 -5.15
N TYR A 27 1.65 1.03 -4.50
CA TYR A 27 0.53 1.53 -3.71
C TYR A 27 -0.27 2.51 -4.55
N TRP A 28 -1.57 2.61 -4.37
CA TRP A 28 -2.36 3.63 -5.03
C TRP A 28 -3.56 4.05 -4.19
N GLU A 29 -4.01 5.27 -4.45
CA GLU A 29 -5.23 5.84 -3.92
C GLU A 29 -6.16 6.18 -5.09
N THR A 30 -7.46 6.04 -4.88
CA THR A 30 -8.45 6.42 -5.90
C THR A 30 -9.44 7.44 -5.37
N GLN A 31 -9.78 8.36 -6.26
CA GLN A 31 -10.72 9.43 -6.05
C GLN A 31 -11.43 9.75 -7.38
N GLY A 32 -12.49 10.56 -7.32
CA GLY A 32 -13.32 10.88 -8.49
C GLY A 32 -14.40 9.84 -8.77
N ASP A 33 -14.89 9.81 -10.01
CA ASP A 33 -15.97 8.92 -10.44
C ASP A 33 -15.43 7.49 -10.68
N PRO A 34 -15.84 6.47 -9.91
CA PRO A 34 -15.37 5.09 -10.09
C PRO A 34 -15.81 4.46 -11.42
N THR A 35 -16.80 5.05 -12.10
CA THR A 35 -17.27 4.64 -13.43
C THR A 35 -16.71 5.53 -14.56
N GLY A 36 -16.01 6.60 -14.19
CA GLY A 36 -15.39 7.54 -15.11
C GLY A 36 -14.21 6.94 -15.86
N ARG A 37 -13.67 7.70 -16.83
CA ARG A 37 -12.51 7.25 -17.59
C ARG A 37 -11.31 7.08 -16.65
N PRO A 38 -10.65 5.90 -16.60
CA PRO A 38 -9.53 5.69 -15.69
C PRO A 38 -8.27 6.43 -16.14
N VAL A 39 -7.62 7.12 -15.22
CA VAL A 39 -6.35 7.84 -15.42
C VAL A 39 -5.39 7.52 -14.27
N LEU A 40 -4.16 7.11 -14.62
CA LEU A 40 -3.10 6.78 -13.67
C LEU A 40 -2.09 7.93 -13.58
N PHE A 41 -1.85 8.42 -12.37
CA PHE A 41 -0.85 9.44 -12.05
C PHE A 41 0.35 8.77 -11.40
N ILE A 42 1.52 8.89 -12.04
CA ILE A 42 2.80 8.36 -11.53
C ILE A 42 3.69 9.55 -11.16
N PRO A 43 4.00 9.75 -9.87
CA PRO A 43 4.91 10.81 -9.44
C PRO A 43 6.32 10.65 -10.03
N GLY A 44 7.03 11.77 -10.15
CA GLY A 44 8.45 11.77 -10.44
C GLY A 44 9.29 11.20 -9.30
N LEU A 45 10.60 11.04 -9.55
CA LEU A 45 11.54 10.59 -8.52
C LEU A 45 11.49 11.50 -7.28
N MET A 46 11.57 10.89 -6.09
CA MET A 46 11.59 11.59 -4.80
C MET A 46 10.36 12.50 -4.55
N SER A 47 9.25 12.24 -5.24
CA SER A 47 7.99 12.96 -5.08
C SER A 47 6.89 12.04 -4.54
N ASP A 48 5.86 12.61 -3.93
CA ASP A 48 4.64 11.89 -3.57
C ASP A 48 3.48 12.26 -4.53
N GLY A 49 2.28 11.74 -4.26
CA GLY A 49 1.10 12.00 -5.08
C GLY A 49 0.66 13.47 -5.13
N ALA A 50 1.03 14.28 -4.13
CA ALA A 50 0.55 15.66 -4.01
C ALA A 50 1.06 16.57 -5.13
N VAL A 51 2.12 16.18 -5.85
CA VAL A 51 2.58 16.91 -7.05
C VAL A 51 1.52 16.99 -8.15
N TRP A 52 0.48 16.17 -8.08
CA TRP A 52 -0.61 16.16 -9.05
C TRP A 52 -1.83 16.97 -8.63
N ASN A 53 -1.87 17.55 -7.43
CA ASN A 53 -3.05 18.26 -6.91
C ASN A 53 -3.55 19.34 -7.87
N ASP A 54 -2.66 20.24 -8.32
CA ASP A 54 -3.04 21.32 -9.25
C ASP A 54 -3.55 20.78 -10.60
N VAL A 55 -3.06 19.62 -11.05
CA VAL A 55 -3.53 18.99 -12.29
C VAL A 55 -4.92 18.40 -12.07
N ILE A 56 -5.09 17.66 -10.96
CA ILE A 56 -6.35 17.03 -10.58
C ILE A 56 -7.47 18.06 -10.46
N ASP A 57 -7.20 19.21 -9.86
CA ASP A 57 -8.18 20.28 -9.67
C ASP A 57 -8.68 20.89 -11.00
N THR A 58 -7.99 20.63 -12.12
CA THR A 58 -8.39 21.10 -13.46
C THR A 58 -9.12 20.05 -14.30
N LEU A 59 -9.22 18.82 -13.81
CA LEU A 59 -9.83 17.71 -14.55
C LEU A 59 -11.36 17.71 -14.44
N PRO A 60 -12.07 17.22 -15.47
CA PRO A 60 -13.52 17.05 -15.40
C PRO A 60 -13.91 15.92 -14.42
N ASP A 61 -15.11 16.01 -13.85
CA ASP A 61 -15.62 15.11 -12.82
C ASP A 61 -15.76 13.63 -13.28
N GLU A 62 -15.87 13.40 -14.59
CA GLU A 62 -16.08 12.08 -15.22
C GLU A 62 -14.78 11.26 -15.37
N ILE A 63 -13.88 11.38 -14.39
CA ILE A 63 -12.58 10.69 -14.38
C ILE A 63 -12.44 9.89 -13.09
N SER A 64 -12.00 8.64 -13.25
CA SER A 64 -11.53 7.80 -12.15
C SER A 64 -10.03 8.02 -11.99
N LEU A 65 -9.64 8.70 -10.92
CA LEU A 65 -8.27 9.09 -10.67
C LEU A 65 -7.58 8.00 -9.87
N HIS A 66 -6.43 7.51 -10.34
CA HIS A 66 -5.58 6.55 -9.63
C HIS A 66 -4.23 7.19 -9.39
N ILE A 67 -3.87 7.47 -8.13
CA ILE A 67 -2.62 8.14 -7.76
C ILE A 67 -1.66 7.10 -7.22
N ALA A 68 -0.61 6.78 -7.97
CA ALA A 68 0.37 5.79 -7.58
C ALA A 68 1.36 6.35 -6.55
N THR A 69 1.83 5.48 -5.66
CA THR A 69 2.98 5.71 -4.80
C THR A 69 3.96 4.55 -4.99
N ILE A 70 5.19 4.89 -5.37
CA ILE A 70 6.27 3.94 -5.60
C ILE A 70 6.80 3.45 -4.24
N PRO A 71 6.99 2.12 -4.04
CA PRO A 71 7.60 1.60 -2.82
C PRO A 71 8.95 2.27 -2.51
N GLY A 72 9.18 2.60 -1.24
CA GLY A 72 10.39 3.30 -0.78
C GLY A 72 10.29 4.83 -0.82
N PHE A 73 9.18 5.39 -1.32
CA PHE A 73 8.89 6.82 -1.33
C PHE A 73 7.62 7.13 -0.52
N ALA A 74 7.41 8.41 -0.19
CA ALA A 74 6.22 8.91 0.51
C ALA A 74 5.85 8.10 1.78
N GLY A 75 6.86 7.62 2.52
CA GLY A 75 6.68 6.83 3.73
C GLY A 75 6.25 5.37 3.52
N LYS A 76 6.14 4.88 2.27
CA LYS A 76 5.87 3.47 1.99
C LYS A 76 7.15 2.63 2.12
N PRO A 77 7.04 1.39 2.63
CA PRO A 77 8.16 0.46 2.65
C PRO A 77 8.78 0.26 1.25
N PRO A 78 10.10 0.04 1.15
CA PRO A 78 10.74 -0.34 -0.11
C PRO A 78 10.18 -1.67 -0.62
N ALA A 79 10.19 -1.87 -1.94
CA ALA A 79 9.79 -3.15 -2.53
C ALA A 79 10.75 -4.26 -2.08
N SER A 80 10.20 -5.46 -1.92
CA SER A 80 10.99 -6.63 -1.58
C SER A 80 11.84 -7.08 -2.78
N LEU A 81 13.05 -7.58 -2.53
CA LEU A 81 14.00 -7.97 -3.59
C LEU A 81 13.56 -9.22 -4.36
N ASP A 82 12.66 -10.02 -3.78
CA ASP A 82 12.01 -11.18 -4.39
C ASP A 82 10.80 -10.82 -5.27
N ALA A 83 10.43 -9.54 -5.37
CA ALA A 83 9.39 -9.06 -6.28
C ALA A 83 9.84 -8.93 -7.75
N ARG A 84 11.04 -9.41 -8.10
CA ARG A 84 11.65 -9.33 -9.43
C ARG A 84 11.52 -10.61 -10.25
#